data_AF-A0A9Q9IQQ2-F1
#
_entry.id   AF-A0A9Q9IQQ2-F1
#
_cell.length_a   1.000
_cell.length_b   1.000
_cell.length_c   1.000
_cell.angle_alpha   90.00
_cell.angle_beta   90.00
_cell.angle_gamma   90.00
#
_symmetry.space_group_name_H-M   'P 1'
#
loop_
_entity.id
_entity.type
_entity.pdbx_description
1 polymer ?
#
loop_
_entity_poly.entity_id
_entity_poly.type
_entity_poly.pdbx_seq_one_letter_code
_entity_poly.pdbx_strand_id
1 'polypeptide(L)'
;MLPWQTTEDPLANVLRMHRTIHPTGDVALLRRAYATAEQMHRGQMRKSGEPFISHPLEVTEILADLGMDTTTLVASLLHDTVEDTDYTLGALERDFGGEVALLVDGVTKFDKMFYGADAEAETIRKMIVAAGRDVRVLVIKLADRLHNMRTLDARSIKSQVRIATATREVLIPLCERLGIQALKRELEDWVLRAISPGGYALIDEYVRKRKGWDGYLERVIAAVTTDLRKFGIDAQVSPRPRHLYSIWKDTVDGNYEDPHDMPRVVIIVDGPETDCYAALGAVHGKWRPVPGRFKDFIATPKNNNYKSLHTTVLGPEGRSLEVLIRTEEMHQAAEYGIVANFRYPHAAAKFGPASKAEQLTWLRRLLDWEAAASDPSQFIASLRCDLAEDQILVLAEGGGRPVLLPQDATPVDLAYILGADIGNRCIGAKVNGRLIAVSSPLADGDTVEIITRTGQRDEFDFDADAPARGPSPEWLEFVKTPHARLHISRWFEAHEAPAITVANKVRLGRLAIGLALRRQGRGLASDLPLVRLATRLGYPDLETLLVAVADHNRTADEVVEELIALVDHSPR
;
A
#
# COMPACT_ATOMS: atom_id res chain seq x y z
N MET A 1 -8.15 -2.09 -51.17
CA MET A 1 -6.68 -2.23 -51.09
C MET A 1 -6.26 -1.82 -49.69
N LEU A 2 -5.89 -2.79 -48.85
CA LEU A 2 -5.49 -2.55 -47.46
C LEU A 2 -4.00 -2.13 -47.44
N PRO A 3 -3.63 -1.02 -46.78
CA PRO A 3 -2.23 -0.64 -46.63
C PRO A 3 -1.73 -1.09 -45.24
N TRP A 4 -1.44 -2.38 -45.09
CA TRP A 4 -0.57 -2.88 -44.02
C TRP A 4 0.34 -3.95 -44.62
N GLN A 5 1.52 -3.51 -45.05
CA GLN A 5 2.63 -4.39 -45.38
C GLN A 5 3.44 -4.62 -44.11
N THR A 6 2.98 -5.52 -43.26
CA THR A 6 3.84 -6.33 -42.42
C THR A 6 3.44 -7.78 -42.66
N THR A 7 4.35 -8.57 -43.23
CA THR A 7 4.16 -9.98 -43.57
C THR A 7 4.06 -10.93 -42.37
N GLU A 8 4.04 -10.39 -41.15
CA GLU A 8 4.01 -11.15 -39.91
C GLU A 8 2.67 -10.99 -39.20
N ASP A 9 2.11 -12.12 -38.75
CA ASP A 9 0.90 -12.17 -37.94
C ASP A 9 1.12 -11.36 -36.63
N PRO A 10 0.33 -10.30 -36.36
CA PRO A 10 0.53 -9.42 -35.22
C PRO A 10 0.43 -10.16 -33.88
N LEU A 11 -0.25 -11.30 -33.83
CA LEU A 11 -0.34 -12.15 -32.65
C LEU A 11 0.75 -13.23 -32.57
N ALA A 12 1.67 -13.33 -33.53
CA ALA A 12 2.62 -14.44 -33.61
C ALA A 12 3.45 -14.61 -32.32
N ASN A 13 3.98 -13.52 -31.77
CA ASN A 13 4.75 -13.53 -30.52
C ASN A 13 3.89 -13.95 -29.33
N VAL A 14 2.72 -13.31 -29.15
CA VAL A 14 1.75 -13.61 -28.09
C VAL A 14 1.37 -15.10 -28.12
N LEU A 15 1.01 -15.63 -29.30
CA LEU A 15 0.60 -17.02 -29.46
C LEU A 15 1.75 -18.01 -29.21
N ARG A 16 2.97 -17.67 -29.60
CA ARG A 16 4.17 -18.50 -29.33
C ARG A 16 4.41 -18.62 -27.83
N MET A 17 4.41 -17.50 -27.11
CA MET A 17 4.60 -17.48 -25.66
C MET A 17 3.45 -18.20 -24.95
N HIS A 18 2.21 -17.84 -25.29
CA HIS A 18 1.02 -18.42 -24.67
C HIS A 18 0.96 -19.94 -24.82
N ARG A 19 1.23 -20.49 -26.01
CA ARG A 19 1.21 -21.94 -26.25
C ARG A 19 2.30 -22.71 -25.49
N THR A 20 3.39 -22.05 -25.14
CA THR A 20 4.48 -22.69 -24.37
C THR A 20 4.02 -23.00 -22.94
N ILE A 21 3.10 -22.20 -22.40
CA ILE A 21 2.60 -22.29 -21.03
C ILE A 21 1.21 -22.93 -20.98
N HIS A 22 0.33 -22.53 -21.89
CA HIS A 22 -1.08 -22.95 -22.02
C HIS A 22 -1.30 -23.65 -23.36
N PRO A 23 -0.84 -24.90 -23.53
CA PRO A 23 -0.91 -25.62 -24.82
C PRO A 23 -2.36 -25.88 -25.28
N THR A 24 -3.32 -25.92 -24.34
CA THR A 24 -4.75 -26.10 -24.60
C THR A 24 -5.53 -24.79 -24.72
N GLY A 25 -4.86 -23.62 -24.70
CA GLY A 25 -5.50 -22.32 -24.78
C GLY A 25 -6.25 -22.10 -26.09
N ASP A 26 -7.41 -21.42 -26.01
CA ASP A 26 -8.25 -21.13 -27.18
C ASP A 26 -7.66 -19.98 -28.02
N VAL A 27 -6.83 -20.37 -29.00
CA VAL A 27 -6.22 -19.46 -29.96
C VAL A 27 -7.26 -18.78 -30.86
N ALA A 28 -8.37 -19.43 -31.15
CA ALA A 28 -9.41 -18.85 -31.99
C ALA A 28 -10.09 -17.69 -31.26
N LEU A 29 -10.36 -17.85 -29.95
CA LEU A 29 -10.88 -16.77 -29.12
C LEU A 29 -9.96 -15.55 -29.10
N LEU A 30 -8.64 -15.75 -28.94
CA LEU A 30 -7.65 -14.66 -28.99
C LEU A 30 -7.64 -13.92 -30.33
N ARG A 31 -7.68 -14.66 -31.43
CA ARG A 31 -7.74 -14.06 -32.77
C ARG A 31 -9.01 -13.26 -32.99
N ARG A 32 -10.16 -13.75 -32.51
CA ARG A 32 -11.42 -13.00 -32.56
C ARG A 32 -11.34 -11.72 -31.74
N ALA A 33 -10.79 -11.78 -30.53
CA ALA A 33 -10.63 -10.61 -29.67
C ALA A 33 -9.77 -9.53 -30.33
N TYR A 34 -8.63 -9.93 -30.92
CA TYR A 34 -7.78 -9.01 -31.68
C TYR A 34 -8.51 -8.38 -32.87
N ALA A 35 -9.22 -9.18 -33.67
CA ALA A 35 -9.97 -8.66 -34.81
C ALA A 35 -11.04 -7.64 -34.39
N THR A 36 -11.75 -7.92 -33.29
CA THR A 36 -12.72 -6.97 -32.72
C THR A 36 -12.03 -5.70 -32.25
N ALA A 37 -10.95 -5.79 -31.47
CA ALA A 37 -10.20 -4.62 -30.99
C ALA A 37 -9.65 -3.77 -32.15
N GLU A 38 -9.05 -4.40 -33.17
CA GLU A 38 -8.54 -3.71 -34.35
C GLU A 38 -9.65 -2.99 -35.11
N GLN A 39 -10.83 -3.62 -35.24
CA GLN A 39 -11.97 -3.02 -35.89
C GLN A 39 -12.52 -1.82 -35.11
N MET A 40 -12.65 -1.94 -33.79
CA MET A 40 -13.20 -0.89 -32.93
C MET A 40 -12.28 0.34 -32.87
N HIS A 41 -10.96 0.13 -32.80
CA HIS A 41 -9.97 1.21 -32.74
C HIS A 41 -9.49 1.67 -34.12
N ARG A 42 -10.14 1.24 -35.21
CA ARG A 42 -9.71 1.57 -36.58
C ARG A 42 -9.79 3.07 -36.82
N GLY A 43 -8.66 3.66 -37.19
CA GLY A 43 -8.54 5.10 -37.45
C GLY A 43 -8.22 5.94 -36.20
N GLN A 44 -8.14 5.33 -35.02
CA GLN A 44 -7.66 5.98 -33.80
C GLN A 44 -6.12 5.90 -33.73
N MET A 45 -5.50 7.01 -33.32
CA MET A 45 -4.04 7.14 -33.21
C MET A 45 -3.64 7.51 -31.79
N ARG A 46 -2.52 6.96 -31.30
CA ARG A 46 -1.92 7.33 -30.01
C ARG A 46 -1.22 8.68 -30.11
N LYS A 47 -0.93 9.30 -28.96
CA LYS A 47 -0.11 10.53 -28.88
C LYS A 47 1.31 10.35 -29.41
N SER A 48 1.83 9.12 -29.43
CA SER A 48 3.11 8.76 -30.05
C SER A 48 3.08 8.77 -31.58
N GLY A 49 1.88 8.79 -32.19
CA GLY A 49 1.70 8.68 -33.64
C GLY A 49 1.53 7.25 -34.16
N GLU A 50 1.47 6.25 -33.28
CA GLU A 50 1.17 4.86 -33.65
C GLU A 50 -0.34 4.58 -33.70
N PRO A 51 -0.80 3.54 -34.44
CA PRO A 51 -2.17 3.06 -34.37
C PRO A 51 -2.54 2.65 -32.94
N PHE A 52 -3.75 2.97 -32.50
CA PHE A 52 -4.18 2.70 -31.13
C PHE A 52 -4.10 1.20 -30.75
N ILE A 53 -4.35 0.31 -31.71
CA ILE A 53 -4.27 -1.15 -31.53
C ILE A 53 -2.88 -1.64 -31.06
N SER A 54 -1.80 -0.87 -31.26
CA SER A 54 -0.48 -1.24 -30.72
C SER A 54 -0.51 -1.34 -29.20
N HIS A 55 -1.32 -0.52 -28.52
CA HIS A 55 -1.37 -0.52 -27.06
C HIS A 55 -2.00 -1.79 -26.46
N PRO A 56 -3.22 -2.20 -26.82
CA PRO A 56 -3.78 -3.46 -26.33
C PRO A 56 -2.92 -4.68 -26.70
N LEU A 57 -2.24 -4.65 -27.85
CA LEU A 57 -1.34 -5.73 -28.26
C LEU A 57 -0.12 -5.85 -27.35
N GLU A 58 0.59 -4.73 -27.09
CA GLU A 58 1.75 -4.69 -26.19
C GLU A 58 1.39 -5.09 -24.74
N VAL A 59 0.23 -4.62 -24.24
CA VAL A 59 -0.27 -5.03 -22.91
C VAL A 59 -0.52 -6.54 -22.87
N THR A 60 -1.09 -7.09 -23.94
CA THR A 60 -1.33 -8.54 -24.06
C THR A 60 -0.01 -9.31 -24.18
N GLU A 61 1.01 -8.75 -24.82
CA GLU A 61 2.35 -9.35 -24.90
C GLU A 61 3.02 -9.43 -23.52
N ILE A 62 2.93 -8.37 -22.72
CA ILE A 62 3.39 -8.37 -21.32
C ILE A 62 2.69 -9.47 -20.51
N LEU A 63 1.36 -9.58 -20.62
CA LEU A 63 0.59 -10.59 -19.89
C LEU A 63 0.88 -12.01 -20.35
N ALA A 64 1.14 -12.20 -21.65
CA ALA A 64 1.54 -13.50 -22.20
C ALA A 64 2.94 -13.89 -21.73
N ASP A 65 3.89 -12.94 -21.66
CA ASP A 65 5.22 -13.17 -21.08
C ASP A 65 5.15 -13.49 -19.59
N LEU A 66 4.21 -12.91 -18.84
CA LEU A 66 3.94 -13.30 -17.46
C LEU A 66 3.34 -14.71 -17.34
N GLY A 67 2.69 -15.22 -18.39
CA GLY A 67 2.08 -16.54 -18.43
C GLY A 67 0.60 -16.56 -18.01
N MET A 68 -0.11 -15.46 -18.22
CA MET A 68 -1.54 -15.37 -17.91
C MET A 68 -2.40 -16.28 -18.81
N ASP A 69 -3.58 -16.63 -18.32
CA ASP A 69 -4.56 -17.47 -19.01
C ASP A 69 -5.21 -16.77 -20.22
N THR A 70 -5.81 -17.58 -21.10
CA THR A 70 -6.46 -17.09 -22.33
C THR A 70 -7.51 -16.00 -22.05
N THR A 71 -8.31 -16.15 -21.00
CA THR A 71 -9.34 -15.17 -20.63
C THR A 71 -8.73 -13.80 -20.30
N THR A 72 -7.62 -13.76 -19.54
CA THR A 72 -6.91 -12.51 -19.24
C THR A 72 -6.37 -11.85 -20.50
N LEU A 73 -5.76 -12.63 -21.41
CA LEU A 73 -5.22 -12.11 -22.67
C LEU A 73 -6.32 -11.57 -23.60
N VAL A 74 -7.48 -12.21 -23.62
CA VAL A 74 -8.66 -11.71 -24.35
C VAL A 74 -9.16 -10.41 -23.74
N ALA A 75 -9.26 -10.35 -22.40
CA ALA A 75 -9.67 -9.13 -21.70
C ALA A 75 -8.69 -7.97 -21.93
N SER A 76 -7.38 -8.22 -21.98
CA SER A 76 -6.38 -7.18 -22.24
C SER A 76 -6.43 -6.65 -23.68
N LEU A 77 -6.76 -7.48 -24.67
CA LEU A 77 -6.99 -6.99 -26.04
C LEU A 77 -8.20 -6.07 -26.13
N LEU A 78 -9.20 -6.28 -25.28
CA LEU A 78 -10.49 -5.60 -25.33
C LEU A 78 -10.62 -4.48 -24.26
N HIS A 79 -9.62 -4.27 -23.43
CA HIS A 79 -9.77 -3.45 -22.22
C HIS A 79 -10.15 -1.99 -22.50
N ASP A 80 -9.66 -1.39 -23.57
CA ASP A 80 -10.00 0.01 -23.94
C ASP A 80 -11.19 0.11 -24.90
N THR A 81 -11.75 -1.02 -25.35
CA THR A 81 -12.82 -0.99 -26.37
C THR A 81 -14.12 -0.41 -25.85
N VAL A 82 -14.47 -0.66 -24.59
CA VAL A 82 -15.75 -0.20 -24.01
C VAL A 82 -15.70 1.29 -23.62
N GLU A 83 -14.51 1.83 -23.39
CA GLU A 83 -14.34 3.23 -22.99
C GLU A 83 -14.17 4.17 -24.19
N ASP A 84 -13.34 3.78 -25.16
CA ASP A 84 -12.95 4.64 -26.27
C ASP A 84 -13.84 4.49 -27.52
N THR A 85 -14.75 3.51 -27.54
CA THR A 85 -15.55 3.17 -28.72
C THR A 85 -17.02 2.93 -28.38
N ASP A 86 -17.87 2.78 -29.39
CA ASP A 86 -19.31 2.50 -29.21
C ASP A 86 -19.61 1.06 -28.73
N TYR A 87 -18.58 0.26 -28.44
CA TYR A 87 -18.72 -1.12 -28.02
C TYR A 87 -19.25 -1.23 -26.58
N THR A 88 -20.42 -1.83 -26.41
CA THR A 88 -21.09 -1.89 -25.10
C THR A 88 -20.66 -3.10 -24.28
N LEU A 89 -20.67 -2.98 -22.95
CA LEU A 89 -20.41 -4.10 -22.03
C LEU A 89 -21.35 -5.30 -22.28
N GLY A 90 -22.61 -5.04 -22.60
CA GLY A 90 -23.57 -6.09 -22.93
C GLY A 90 -23.30 -6.78 -24.28
N ALA A 91 -22.65 -6.10 -25.24
CA ALA A 91 -22.16 -6.75 -26.46
C ALA A 91 -20.92 -7.61 -26.19
N LEU A 92 -19.97 -7.07 -25.43
CA LEU A 92 -18.79 -7.80 -24.97
C LEU A 92 -19.16 -9.11 -24.25
N GLU A 93 -20.13 -9.07 -23.34
CA GLU A 93 -20.60 -10.25 -22.60
C GLU A 93 -21.23 -11.30 -23.52
N ARG A 94 -21.98 -10.89 -24.55
CA ARG A 94 -22.55 -11.82 -25.53
C ARG A 94 -21.49 -12.47 -26.41
N ASP A 95 -20.47 -11.70 -26.80
CA ASP A 95 -19.48 -12.13 -27.78
C ASP A 95 -18.32 -12.94 -27.16
N PHE A 96 -17.95 -12.64 -25.91
CA PHE A 96 -16.79 -13.21 -25.22
C PHE A 96 -17.09 -13.82 -23.84
N GLY A 97 -18.33 -13.70 -23.34
CA GLY A 97 -18.78 -14.27 -22.07
C GLY A 97 -18.63 -13.35 -20.87
N GLY A 98 -19.31 -13.72 -19.77
CA GLY A 98 -19.39 -12.91 -18.55
C GLY A 98 -18.05 -12.73 -17.82
N GLU A 99 -17.14 -13.70 -17.92
CA GLU A 99 -15.82 -13.61 -17.26
C GLU A 99 -14.94 -12.53 -17.91
N VAL A 100 -14.85 -12.49 -19.24
CA VAL A 100 -14.15 -11.43 -19.98
C VAL A 100 -14.81 -10.08 -19.72
N ALA A 101 -16.14 -10.02 -19.71
CA ALA A 101 -16.88 -8.80 -19.44
C ALA A 101 -16.61 -8.24 -18.05
N LEU A 102 -16.56 -9.09 -17.02
CA LEU A 102 -16.19 -8.69 -15.67
C LEU A 102 -14.78 -8.06 -15.61
N LEU A 103 -13.82 -8.67 -16.32
CA LEU A 103 -12.44 -8.17 -16.33
C LEU A 103 -12.34 -6.81 -17.02
N VAL A 104 -12.95 -6.66 -18.20
CA VAL A 104 -12.94 -5.39 -18.96
C VAL A 104 -13.71 -4.29 -18.23
N ASP A 105 -14.89 -4.58 -17.66
CA ASP A 105 -15.63 -3.64 -16.81
C ASP A 105 -14.81 -3.20 -15.59
N GLY A 106 -14.05 -4.13 -15.00
CA GLY A 106 -13.07 -3.81 -13.98
C GLY A 106 -12.06 -2.77 -14.46
N VAL A 107 -11.38 -3.02 -15.58
CA VAL A 107 -10.28 -2.19 -16.10
C VAL A 107 -10.73 -0.83 -16.62
N THR A 108 -11.86 -0.75 -17.31
CA THR A 108 -12.44 0.48 -17.90
C THR A 108 -12.95 1.49 -16.87
N LYS A 109 -13.25 1.05 -15.65
CA LYS A 109 -13.66 1.97 -14.57
C LYS A 109 -12.51 2.86 -14.08
N PHE A 110 -11.30 2.74 -14.65
CA PHE A 110 -10.08 3.40 -14.19
C PHE A 110 -9.65 4.62 -15.01
N ASP A 111 -10.01 4.74 -16.29
CA ASP A 111 -9.45 5.80 -17.14
C ASP A 111 -10.30 7.09 -17.19
N LYS A 112 -11.49 7.06 -16.56
CA LYS A 112 -12.31 8.25 -16.28
C LYS A 112 -11.72 9.11 -15.17
N MET A 113 -10.73 9.92 -15.53
CA MET A 113 -10.08 10.89 -14.65
C MET A 113 -10.91 12.18 -14.55
N PHE A 114 -11.36 12.53 -13.34
CA PHE A 114 -11.65 13.93 -12.98
C PHE A 114 -10.41 14.56 -12.32
N TYR A 115 -10.31 15.88 -12.36
CA TYR A 115 -9.16 16.63 -11.86
C TYR A 115 -9.21 16.78 -10.33
N GLY A 116 -8.12 16.45 -9.63
CA GLY A 116 -7.94 16.68 -8.19
C GLY A 116 -7.35 15.47 -7.44
N ALA A 117 -6.85 15.69 -6.22
CA ALA A 117 -6.35 14.61 -5.37
C ALA A 117 -7.45 13.60 -4.99
N ASP A 118 -8.69 14.08 -4.79
CA ASP A 118 -9.84 13.24 -4.44
C ASP A 118 -10.28 12.31 -5.59
N ALA A 119 -10.06 12.72 -6.84
CA ALA A 119 -10.41 11.92 -8.01
C ALA A 119 -9.43 10.76 -8.25
N GLU A 120 -8.15 10.96 -7.93
CA GLU A 120 -7.15 9.88 -7.94
C GLU A 120 -7.46 8.84 -6.87
N ALA A 121 -7.87 9.29 -5.69
CA ALA A 121 -8.29 8.41 -4.60
C ALA A 121 -9.50 7.54 -4.96
N GLU A 122 -10.52 8.12 -5.56
CA GLU A 122 -11.72 7.39 -6.00
C GLU A 122 -11.40 6.39 -7.13
N THR A 123 -10.47 6.73 -8.02
CA THR A 123 -10.01 5.82 -9.09
C THR A 123 -9.31 4.60 -8.51
N ILE A 124 -8.37 4.82 -7.57
CA ILE A 124 -7.66 3.74 -6.89
C ILE A 124 -8.63 2.90 -6.05
N ARG A 125 -9.59 3.52 -5.35
CA ARG A 125 -10.64 2.79 -4.62
C ARG A 125 -11.42 1.85 -5.53
N LYS A 126 -11.95 2.35 -6.65
CA LYS A 126 -12.65 1.50 -7.64
C LYS A 126 -11.79 0.36 -8.15
N MET A 127 -10.49 0.60 -8.32
CA MET A 127 -9.52 -0.43 -8.71
C MET A 127 -9.38 -1.53 -7.68
N ILE A 128 -9.26 -1.18 -6.41
CA ILE A 128 -9.19 -2.18 -5.33
C ILE A 128 -10.50 -2.96 -5.23
N VAL A 129 -11.66 -2.29 -5.37
CA VAL A 129 -12.99 -2.94 -5.36
C VAL A 129 -13.15 -3.95 -6.51
N ALA A 130 -12.75 -3.56 -7.73
CA ALA A 130 -12.80 -4.47 -8.88
C ALA A 130 -11.83 -5.66 -8.72
N ALA A 131 -10.61 -5.39 -8.24
CA ALA A 131 -9.61 -6.42 -7.93
C ALA A 131 -10.10 -7.41 -6.85
N GLY A 132 -10.96 -6.95 -5.94
CA GLY A 132 -11.61 -7.77 -4.92
C GLY A 132 -12.50 -8.87 -5.49
N ARG A 133 -13.10 -8.65 -6.67
CA ARG A 133 -13.87 -9.66 -7.38
C ARG A 133 -12.95 -10.62 -8.14
N ASP A 134 -11.95 -10.07 -8.82
CA ASP A 134 -10.94 -10.85 -9.52
C ASP A 134 -9.60 -10.10 -9.60
N VAL A 135 -8.55 -10.71 -9.07
CA VAL A 135 -7.20 -10.12 -9.06
C VAL A 135 -6.62 -9.93 -10.46
N ARG A 136 -7.09 -10.67 -11.47
CA ARG A 136 -6.66 -10.51 -12.87
C ARG A 136 -6.90 -9.09 -13.38
N VAL A 137 -7.93 -8.40 -12.89
CA VAL A 137 -8.18 -6.97 -13.18
C VAL A 137 -6.98 -6.10 -12.81
N LEU A 138 -6.42 -6.33 -11.62
CA LEU A 138 -5.26 -5.58 -11.15
C LEU A 138 -4.00 -5.94 -11.95
N VAL A 139 -3.81 -7.21 -12.31
CA VAL A 139 -2.67 -7.64 -13.15
C VAL A 139 -2.73 -6.99 -14.54
N ILE A 140 -3.91 -6.92 -15.16
CA ILE A 140 -4.10 -6.22 -16.44
C ILE A 140 -3.75 -4.73 -16.28
N LYS A 141 -4.21 -4.07 -15.21
CA LYS A 141 -3.92 -2.64 -14.98
C LYS A 141 -2.44 -2.36 -14.73
N LEU A 142 -1.73 -3.26 -14.06
CA LEU A 142 -0.29 -3.15 -13.86
C LEU A 142 0.47 -3.30 -15.18
N ALA A 143 0.05 -4.23 -16.07
CA ALA A 143 0.62 -4.38 -17.40
C ALA A 143 0.33 -3.16 -18.30
N ASP A 144 -0.90 -2.63 -18.28
CA ASP A 144 -1.26 -1.36 -18.92
C ASP A 144 -0.36 -0.22 -18.43
N ARG A 145 -0.21 -0.06 -17.11
CA ARG A 145 0.69 0.97 -16.57
C ARG A 145 2.11 0.79 -17.06
N LEU A 146 2.63 -0.42 -17.06
CA LEU A 146 3.99 -0.69 -17.53
C LEU A 146 4.18 -0.26 -18.97
N HIS A 147 3.26 -0.60 -19.88
CA HIS A 147 3.33 -0.13 -21.26
C HIS A 147 3.22 1.41 -21.35
N ASN A 148 2.36 2.03 -20.54
CA ASN A 148 2.30 3.49 -20.43
C ASN A 148 3.61 4.13 -19.93
N MET A 149 4.34 3.46 -19.05
CA MET A 149 5.66 3.89 -18.57
C MET A 149 6.75 3.71 -19.63
N ARG A 150 6.71 2.62 -20.42
CA ARG A 150 7.61 2.41 -21.57
C ARG A 150 7.46 3.49 -22.65
N THR A 151 6.25 4.04 -22.81
CA THR A 151 5.92 5.06 -23.83
C THR A 151 5.79 6.47 -23.26
N LEU A 152 6.36 6.70 -22.06
CA LEU A 152 6.20 7.94 -21.29
C LEU A 152 6.87 9.16 -21.97
N ASP A 153 7.92 8.93 -22.76
CA ASP A 153 8.71 9.96 -23.44
C ASP A 153 7.87 10.86 -24.38
N ALA A 154 6.76 10.35 -24.91
CA ALA A 154 5.86 11.12 -25.79
C ALA A 154 4.98 12.15 -25.03
N ARG A 155 5.01 12.17 -23.69
CA ARG A 155 4.22 13.09 -22.86
C ARG A 155 5.05 14.29 -22.38
N SER A 156 4.38 15.36 -21.96
CA SER A 156 5.05 16.51 -21.35
C SER A 156 5.72 16.14 -20.02
N ILE A 157 6.86 16.77 -19.69
CA ILE A 157 7.64 16.50 -18.46
C ILE A 157 6.76 16.51 -17.20
N LYS A 158 5.85 17.48 -17.07
CA LYS A 158 4.90 17.55 -15.94
C LYS A 158 4.02 16.30 -15.84
N SER A 159 3.55 15.78 -16.98
CA SER A 159 2.78 14.54 -17.00
C SER A 159 3.66 13.33 -16.71
N GLN A 160 4.91 13.30 -17.17
CA GLN A 160 5.83 12.20 -16.92
C GLN A 160 6.09 12.04 -15.42
N VAL A 161 6.49 13.14 -14.75
CA VAL A 161 6.73 13.15 -13.30
C VAL A 161 5.49 12.74 -12.53
N ARG A 162 4.31 13.29 -12.86
CA ARG A 162 3.05 12.92 -12.18
C ARG A 162 2.75 11.43 -12.30
N ILE A 163 2.83 10.87 -13.52
CA ILE A 163 2.55 9.44 -13.75
C ILE A 163 3.57 8.56 -13.03
N ALA A 164 4.86 8.94 -13.06
CA ALA A 164 5.92 8.21 -12.37
C ALA A 164 5.75 8.24 -10.84
N THR A 165 5.37 9.39 -10.26
CA THR A 165 5.09 9.53 -8.83
C THR A 165 3.91 8.65 -8.41
N ALA A 166 2.78 8.70 -9.14
CA ALA A 166 1.62 7.85 -8.86
C ALA A 166 1.97 6.36 -8.98
N THR A 167 2.78 6.00 -9.98
CA THR A 167 3.27 4.63 -10.18
C THR A 167 4.13 4.17 -9.00
N ARG A 168 5.04 5.01 -8.52
CA ARG A 168 5.91 4.76 -7.37
C ARG A 168 5.12 4.60 -6.06
N GLU A 169 4.14 5.47 -5.83
CA GLU A 169 3.44 5.54 -4.55
C GLU A 169 2.34 4.49 -4.39
N VAL A 170 1.79 3.97 -5.50
CA VAL A 170 0.62 3.09 -5.45
C VAL A 170 0.87 1.78 -6.19
N LEU A 171 1.30 1.82 -7.46
CA LEU A 171 1.32 0.63 -8.31
C LEU A 171 2.51 -0.28 -8.01
N ILE A 172 3.69 0.26 -7.71
CA ILE A 172 4.87 -0.51 -7.28
C ILE A 172 4.59 -1.25 -5.95
N PRO A 173 4.05 -0.61 -4.90
CA PRO A 173 3.68 -1.31 -3.67
C PRO A 173 2.60 -2.38 -3.89
N LEU A 174 1.67 -2.18 -4.84
CA LEU A 174 0.71 -3.22 -5.25
C LEU A 174 1.41 -4.41 -5.91
N CYS A 175 2.38 -4.19 -6.81
CA CYS A 175 3.21 -5.27 -7.36
C CYS A 175 3.94 -6.05 -6.26
N GLU A 176 4.52 -5.35 -5.28
CA GLU A 176 5.19 -5.97 -4.13
C GLU A 176 4.22 -6.85 -3.34
N ARG A 177 3.00 -6.36 -3.04
CA ARG A 177 1.99 -7.16 -2.33
C ARG A 177 1.47 -8.36 -3.10
N LEU A 178 1.29 -8.22 -4.41
CA LEU A 178 0.94 -9.35 -5.25
C LEU A 178 2.11 -10.32 -5.47
N GLY A 179 3.33 -9.93 -5.07
CA GLY A 179 4.55 -10.71 -5.28
C GLY A 179 5.04 -10.74 -6.73
N ILE A 180 4.55 -9.84 -7.59
CA ILE A 180 4.87 -9.83 -9.03
C ILE A 180 6.17 -9.03 -9.24
N GLN A 181 7.30 -9.65 -8.90
CA GLN A 181 8.62 -9.01 -8.97
C GLN A 181 9.05 -8.67 -10.40
N ALA A 182 8.61 -9.46 -11.38
CA ALA A 182 8.87 -9.17 -12.80
C ALA A 182 8.38 -7.77 -13.20
N LEU A 183 7.12 -7.44 -12.87
CA LEU A 183 6.54 -6.11 -13.14
C LEU A 183 7.13 -5.03 -12.23
N LYS A 184 7.32 -5.32 -10.93
CA LYS A 184 7.86 -4.35 -9.96
C LYS A 184 9.18 -3.78 -10.45
N ARG A 185 10.15 -4.65 -10.77
CA ARG A 185 11.50 -4.26 -11.17
C ARG A 185 11.49 -3.34 -12.39
N GLU A 186 10.67 -3.66 -13.38
CA GLU A 186 10.61 -2.89 -14.61
C GLU A 186 9.95 -1.53 -14.38
N LEU A 187 8.83 -1.48 -13.63
CA LEU A 187 8.19 -0.23 -13.24
C LEU A 187 9.15 0.67 -12.44
N GLU A 188 9.92 0.11 -11.50
CA GLU A 188 10.90 0.86 -10.71
C GLU A 188 11.99 1.50 -11.57
N ASP A 189 12.53 0.77 -12.55
CA ASP A 189 13.55 1.29 -13.46
C ASP A 189 12.98 2.41 -14.35
N TRP A 190 11.74 2.27 -14.84
CA TRP A 190 11.06 3.34 -15.59
C TRP A 190 10.74 4.56 -14.73
N VAL A 191 10.34 4.34 -13.47
CA VAL A 191 10.13 5.41 -12.49
C VAL A 191 11.44 6.14 -12.21
N LEU A 192 12.56 5.43 -12.05
CA LEU A 192 13.88 6.04 -11.88
C LEU A 192 14.21 6.95 -13.05
N ARG A 193 14.04 6.44 -14.28
CA ARG A 193 14.31 7.18 -15.51
C ARG A 193 13.50 8.48 -15.59
N ALA A 194 12.25 8.46 -15.13
CA ALA A 194 11.37 9.62 -15.16
C ALA A 194 11.62 10.62 -14.02
N ILE A 195 11.91 10.15 -12.80
CA ILE A 195 12.07 11.00 -11.60
C ILE A 195 13.51 11.52 -11.47
N SER A 196 14.51 10.71 -11.78
CA SER A 196 15.93 11.06 -11.70
C SER A 196 16.70 10.57 -12.93
N PRO A 197 16.59 11.28 -14.07
CA PRO A 197 17.27 10.88 -15.31
C PRO A 197 18.79 10.80 -15.16
N GLY A 198 19.40 11.71 -14.37
CA GLY A 198 20.84 11.71 -14.10
C GLY A 198 21.28 10.51 -13.27
N GLY A 199 20.50 10.15 -12.24
CA GLY A 199 20.74 8.94 -11.44
C GLY A 199 20.62 7.68 -12.29
N TYR A 200 19.58 7.59 -13.12
CA TYR A 200 19.42 6.50 -14.07
C TYR A 200 20.62 6.34 -15.00
N ALA A 201 21.05 7.42 -15.65
CA ALA A 201 22.15 7.39 -16.62
C ALA A 201 23.48 6.97 -15.97
N LEU A 202 23.76 7.44 -14.75
CA LEU A 202 24.95 7.06 -13.99
C LEU A 202 24.99 5.56 -13.71
N ILE A 203 23.90 5.00 -13.19
CA ILE A 203 23.83 3.56 -12.87
C ILE A 203 23.83 2.70 -14.13
N ASP A 204 23.10 3.09 -15.18
CA ASP A 204 23.07 2.38 -16.46
C ASP A 204 24.46 2.34 -17.12
N GLU A 205 25.19 3.45 -17.10
CA GLU A 205 26.57 3.51 -17.60
C GLU A 205 27.52 2.63 -16.78
N TYR A 206 27.43 2.67 -15.45
CA TYR A 206 28.21 1.83 -14.55
C TYR A 206 27.97 0.34 -14.84
N VAL A 207 26.71 -0.08 -14.91
CA VAL A 207 26.34 -1.48 -15.15
C VAL A 207 26.83 -1.98 -16.51
N ARG A 208 26.85 -1.13 -17.54
CA ARG A 208 27.43 -1.47 -18.86
C ARG A 208 28.95 -1.56 -18.85
N LYS A 209 29.64 -0.76 -18.03
CA LYS A 209 31.11 -0.63 -18.03
C LYS A 209 31.83 -1.48 -16.98
N ARG A 210 31.12 -2.16 -16.07
CA ARG A 210 31.71 -2.97 -15.00
C ARG A 210 32.58 -4.12 -15.54
N LYS A 211 33.91 -3.94 -15.55
CA LYS A 211 34.86 -4.94 -16.05
C LYS A 211 35.08 -6.07 -15.04
N GLY A 212 35.24 -7.29 -15.54
CA GLY A 212 35.58 -8.47 -14.73
C GLY A 212 34.44 -9.03 -13.87
N TRP A 213 33.24 -8.43 -13.96
CA TRP A 213 32.08 -8.83 -13.18
C TRP A 213 31.60 -10.24 -13.52
N ASP A 214 31.41 -10.51 -14.81
CA ASP A 214 30.93 -11.82 -15.28
C ASP A 214 31.93 -12.93 -14.94
N GLY A 215 33.22 -12.70 -15.18
CA GLY A 215 34.27 -13.65 -14.81
C GLY A 215 34.37 -13.89 -13.30
N TYR A 216 34.10 -12.90 -12.45
CA TYR A 216 34.01 -13.11 -11.00
C TYR A 216 32.81 -13.99 -10.63
N LEU A 217 31.63 -13.71 -11.20
CA LEU A 217 30.42 -14.51 -10.95
C LEU A 217 30.56 -15.95 -11.45
N GLU A 218 31.17 -16.18 -12.60
CA GLU A 218 31.44 -17.52 -13.12
C GLU A 218 32.33 -18.34 -12.15
N ARG A 219 33.38 -17.72 -11.60
CA ARG A 219 34.23 -18.36 -10.58
C ARG A 219 33.44 -18.71 -9.32
N VAL A 220 32.60 -17.78 -8.85
CA VAL A 220 31.72 -17.98 -7.68
C VAL A 220 30.75 -19.13 -7.94
N ILE A 221 30.06 -19.13 -9.08
CA ILE A 221 29.07 -20.14 -9.47
C ILE A 221 29.73 -21.53 -9.54
N ALA A 222 30.87 -21.65 -10.22
CA ALA A 222 31.60 -22.91 -10.32
C ALA A 222 32.04 -23.42 -8.94
N ALA A 223 32.53 -22.51 -8.09
CA ALA A 223 32.97 -22.81 -6.75
C ALA A 223 31.82 -23.32 -5.86
N VAL A 224 30.68 -22.63 -5.85
CA VAL A 224 29.49 -23.04 -5.07
C VAL A 224 28.93 -24.36 -5.60
N THR A 225 28.77 -24.49 -6.91
CA THR A 225 28.22 -25.71 -7.54
C THR A 225 29.04 -26.95 -7.18
N THR A 226 30.38 -26.82 -7.18
CA THR A 226 31.27 -27.91 -6.79
C THR A 226 31.04 -28.35 -5.35
N ASP A 227 30.85 -27.41 -4.42
CA ASP A 227 30.67 -27.76 -3.01
C ASP A 227 29.27 -28.30 -2.73
N LEU A 228 28.22 -27.74 -3.32
CA LEU A 228 26.86 -28.29 -3.21
C LEU A 228 26.81 -29.78 -3.59
N ARG A 229 27.49 -30.16 -4.70
CA ARG A 229 27.61 -31.56 -5.11
C ARG A 229 28.35 -32.45 -4.10
N LYS A 230 29.38 -31.93 -3.41
CA LYS A 230 30.08 -32.70 -2.35
C LYS A 230 29.18 -33.01 -1.16
N PHE A 231 28.23 -32.11 -0.88
CA PHE A 231 27.23 -32.31 0.16
C PHE A 231 25.99 -33.08 -0.33
N GLY A 232 25.97 -33.55 -1.59
CA GLY A 232 24.87 -34.31 -2.17
C GLY A 232 23.60 -33.48 -2.42
N ILE A 233 23.75 -32.16 -2.63
CA ILE A 233 22.64 -31.24 -2.86
C ILE A 233 22.52 -30.96 -4.36
N ASP A 234 21.38 -31.35 -4.93
CA ASP A 234 21.02 -31.02 -6.31
C ASP A 234 20.44 -29.60 -6.37
N ALA A 235 21.17 -28.70 -7.02
CA ALA A 235 20.78 -27.29 -7.10
C ALA A 235 21.32 -26.62 -8.37
N GLN A 236 20.56 -25.66 -8.88
CA GLN A 236 20.98 -24.74 -9.92
C GLN A 236 21.52 -23.45 -9.30
N VAL A 237 22.74 -23.05 -9.68
CA VAL A 237 23.34 -21.80 -9.24
C VAL A 237 23.42 -20.84 -10.43
N SER A 238 22.84 -19.65 -10.30
CA SER A 238 22.80 -18.67 -11.38
C SER A 238 23.08 -17.25 -10.85
N PRO A 239 23.60 -16.35 -11.70
CA PRO A 239 23.78 -14.96 -11.32
C PRO A 239 22.41 -14.28 -11.19
N ARG A 240 22.24 -13.43 -10.17
CA ARG A 240 21.02 -12.65 -9.97
C ARG A 240 21.34 -11.16 -10.06
N PRO A 241 21.25 -10.55 -11.25
CA PRO A 241 21.54 -9.13 -11.41
C PRO A 241 20.57 -8.28 -10.57
N ARG A 242 21.09 -7.21 -9.96
CA ARG A 242 20.27 -6.17 -9.36
C ARG A 242 19.70 -5.29 -10.47
N HIS A 243 18.46 -4.85 -10.31
CA HIS A 243 17.87 -3.86 -11.23
C HIS A 243 18.35 -2.45 -10.85
N LEU A 244 18.22 -1.49 -11.77
CA LEU A 244 18.90 -0.19 -11.68
C LEU A 244 18.41 0.63 -10.49
N TYR A 245 17.10 0.64 -10.23
CA TYR A 245 16.51 1.34 -9.09
C TYR A 245 17.08 0.88 -7.75
N SER A 246 17.22 -0.43 -7.53
CA SER A 246 17.82 -0.96 -6.30
C SER A 246 19.30 -0.59 -6.12
N ILE A 247 20.07 -0.48 -7.21
CA ILE A 247 21.47 -0.02 -7.12
C ILE A 247 21.50 1.47 -6.79
N TRP A 248 20.68 2.27 -7.47
CA TRP A 248 20.53 3.70 -7.21
C TRP A 248 20.12 3.98 -5.75
N LYS A 249 19.07 3.29 -5.26
CA LYS A 249 18.55 3.43 -3.89
C LYS A 249 19.64 3.18 -2.85
N ASP A 250 20.32 2.04 -2.94
CA ASP A 250 21.40 1.70 -2.00
C ASP A 250 22.59 2.68 -2.08
N THR A 251 22.89 3.19 -3.28
CA THR A 251 23.95 4.18 -3.49
C THR A 251 23.63 5.48 -2.76
N VAL A 252 22.39 5.97 -2.91
CA VAL A 252 21.92 7.21 -2.29
C VAL A 252 21.76 7.04 -0.77
N ASP A 253 21.09 5.98 -0.33
CA ASP A 253 20.84 5.73 1.11
C ASP A 253 22.14 5.51 1.89
N GLY A 254 23.15 4.89 1.25
CA GLY A 254 24.48 4.70 1.81
C GLY A 254 25.41 5.91 1.66
N ASN A 255 24.98 6.99 1.01
CA ASN A 255 25.77 8.18 0.69
C ASN A 255 27.13 7.83 0.04
N TYR A 256 27.12 6.87 -0.89
CA TYR A 256 28.31 6.42 -1.60
C TYR A 256 28.59 7.34 -2.81
N GLU A 257 29.85 7.68 -3.03
CA GLU A 257 30.27 8.47 -4.21
C GLU A 257 30.14 7.64 -5.51
N ASP A 258 30.45 6.34 -5.43
CA ASP A 258 30.35 5.39 -6.52
C ASP A 258 29.13 4.46 -6.38
N PRO A 259 28.55 3.99 -7.51
CA PRO A 259 27.45 3.02 -7.50
C PRO A 259 27.73 1.78 -6.63
N HIS A 260 26.88 1.57 -5.62
CA HIS A 260 26.97 0.44 -4.70
C HIS A 260 26.27 -0.81 -5.26
N ASP A 261 27.00 -1.56 -6.11
CA ASP A 261 26.53 -2.82 -6.70
C ASP A 261 27.26 -4.02 -6.08
N MET A 262 26.60 -4.70 -5.14
CA MET A 262 27.10 -5.94 -4.54
C MET A 262 26.75 -7.13 -5.45
N PRO A 263 27.72 -8.00 -5.80
CA PRO A 263 27.46 -9.19 -6.59
C PRO A 263 26.51 -10.13 -5.85
N ARG A 264 25.59 -10.75 -6.62
CA ARG A 264 24.53 -11.59 -6.08
C ARG A 264 24.36 -12.85 -6.91
N VAL A 265 24.27 -13.99 -6.23
CA VAL A 265 23.95 -15.29 -6.83
C VAL A 265 22.71 -15.88 -6.17
N VAL A 266 21.95 -16.65 -6.93
CA VAL A 266 20.82 -17.42 -6.43
C VAL A 266 21.12 -18.91 -6.57
N ILE A 267 20.86 -19.66 -5.50
CA ILE A 267 20.90 -21.12 -5.43
C ILE A 267 19.45 -21.58 -5.38
N ILE A 268 19.02 -22.28 -6.43
CA ILE A 268 17.70 -22.88 -6.53
C ILE A 268 17.86 -24.38 -6.27
N VAL A 269 17.36 -24.83 -5.13
CA VAL A 269 17.50 -26.22 -4.68
C VAL A 269 16.35 -27.05 -5.23
N ASP A 270 16.67 -28.20 -5.82
CA ASP A 270 15.70 -29.21 -6.26
C ASP A 270 15.50 -30.23 -5.14
N GLY A 271 14.69 -29.86 -4.15
CA GLY A 271 14.52 -30.66 -2.94
C GLY A 271 13.62 -29.99 -1.89
N PRO A 272 13.46 -30.63 -0.71
CA PRO A 272 12.73 -30.05 0.42
C PRO A 272 13.39 -28.77 0.95
N GLU A 273 12.62 -27.98 1.72
CA GLU A 273 13.11 -26.73 2.31
C GLU A 273 14.35 -26.95 3.23
N THR A 274 14.50 -28.14 3.82
CA THR A 274 15.68 -28.52 4.63
C THR A 274 16.99 -28.42 3.87
N ASP A 275 16.96 -28.67 2.56
CA ASP A 275 18.16 -28.70 1.73
C ASP A 275 18.68 -27.28 1.44
N CYS A 276 17.81 -26.26 1.58
CA CYS A 276 18.24 -24.87 1.58
C CYS A 276 19.16 -24.55 2.76
N TYR A 277 18.92 -25.13 3.93
CA TYR A 277 19.77 -24.97 5.11
C TYR A 277 21.09 -25.76 4.97
N ALA A 278 21.05 -26.93 4.32
CA ALA A 278 22.26 -27.66 3.97
C ALA A 278 23.13 -26.86 2.98
N ALA A 279 22.50 -26.24 1.97
CA ALA A 279 23.18 -25.37 1.01
C ALA A 279 23.77 -24.12 1.69
N LEU A 280 23.07 -23.53 2.67
CA LEU A 280 23.59 -22.45 3.50
C LEU A 280 24.86 -22.90 4.24
N GLY A 281 24.84 -24.10 4.85
CA GLY A 281 26.00 -24.68 5.52
C GLY A 281 27.19 -24.88 4.58
N ALA A 282 26.95 -25.34 3.34
CA ALA A 282 27.99 -25.49 2.32
C ALA A 282 28.63 -24.14 1.95
N VAL A 283 27.82 -23.08 1.83
CA VAL A 283 28.31 -21.72 1.54
C VAL A 283 29.11 -21.16 2.71
N HIS A 284 28.62 -21.28 3.95
CA HIS A 284 29.31 -20.77 5.15
C HIS A 284 30.57 -21.57 5.50
N GLY A 285 30.63 -22.85 5.15
CA GLY A 285 31.84 -23.67 5.27
C GLY A 285 32.95 -23.21 4.33
N LYS A 286 32.61 -22.55 3.22
CA LYS A 286 33.56 -22.03 2.24
C LYS A 286 33.95 -20.57 2.47
N TRP A 287 32.96 -19.72 2.74
CA TRP A 287 33.14 -18.29 2.87
C TRP A 287 32.59 -17.80 4.20
N ARG A 288 33.37 -16.92 4.85
CA ARG A 288 33.00 -16.39 6.16
C ARG A 288 31.75 -15.51 6.03
N PRO A 289 30.66 -15.79 6.77
CA PRO A 289 29.48 -14.93 6.78
C PRO A 289 29.78 -13.59 7.45
N VAL A 290 29.14 -12.54 6.95
CA VAL A 290 29.19 -11.21 7.56
C VAL A 290 28.17 -11.14 8.71
N PRO A 291 28.58 -10.84 9.95
CA PRO A 291 27.66 -10.77 11.09
C PRO A 291 26.50 -9.79 10.85
N GLY A 292 25.29 -10.17 11.27
CA GLY A 292 24.07 -9.35 11.12
C GLY A 292 23.53 -9.24 9.69
N ARG A 293 24.13 -9.92 8.71
CA ARG A 293 23.70 -9.94 7.30
C ARG A 293 23.12 -11.30 6.87
N PHE A 294 22.53 -12.02 7.81
CA PHE A 294 21.77 -13.24 7.57
C PHE A 294 20.29 -12.97 7.86
N LYS A 295 19.40 -13.36 6.95
CA LYS A 295 17.95 -13.29 7.12
C LYS A 295 17.31 -14.59 6.66
N ASP A 296 16.49 -15.19 7.52
CA ASP A 296 15.76 -16.41 7.23
C ASP A 296 14.30 -16.07 6.89
N PHE A 297 14.02 -15.85 5.60
CA PHE A 297 12.64 -15.67 5.14
C PHE A 297 11.91 -16.99 4.84
N ILE A 298 12.54 -18.16 5.06
CA ILE A 298 11.83 -19.44 4.98
C ILE A 298 11.03 -19.64 6.27
N ALA A 299 11.69 -19.45 7.42
CA ALA A 299 11.06 -19.52 8.74
C ALA A 299 10.10 -18.34 8.99
N THR A 300 10.48 -17.14 8.55
CA THR A 300 9.65 -15.92 8.70
C THR A 300 9.41 -15.29 7.32
N PRO A 301 8.45 -15.81 6.54
CA PRO A 301 8.14 -15.27 5.21
C PRO A 301 7.73 -13.81 5.24
N LYS A 302 8.02 -13.08 4.17
CA LYS A 302 7.46 -11.72 4.00
C LYS A 302 5.96 -11.79 3.70
N ASN A 303 5.29 -10.65 3.79
CA ASN A 303 3.84 -10.54 3.64
C ASN A 303 3.29 -10.91 2.25
N ASN A 304 4.15 -10.90 1.23
CA ASN A 304 3.82 -11.41 -0.11
C ASN A 304 4.14 -12.91 -0.26
N ASN A 305 4.30 -13.61 0.85
CA ASN A 305 4.76 -15.00 0.96
C ASN A 305 6.12 -15.25 0.31
N TYR A 306 6.96 -14.21 0.19
CA TYR A 306 8.34 -14.38 -0.28
C TYR A 306 9.13 -15.21 0.73
N LYS A 307 9.72 -16.30 0.25
CA LYS A 307 10.57 -17.22 1.01
C LYS A 307 11.94 -17.36 0.35
N SER A 308 13.00 -17.16 1.14
CA SER A 308 14.39 -17.37 0.74
C SER A 308 15.31 -17.17 1.94
N LEU A 309 16.42 -17.90 2.02
CA LEU A 309 17.53 -17.55 2.91
C LEU A 309 18.40 -16.51 2.22
N HIS A 310 18.70 -15.42 2.92
CA HIS A 310 19.60 -14.37 2.46
C HIS A 310 20.84 -14.36 3.35
N THR A 311 22.01 -14.45 2.75
CA THR A 311 23.27 -14.31 3.49
C THR A 311 24.26 -13.47 2.70
N THR A 312 24.97 -12.57 3.39
CA THR A 312 26.16 -11.93 2.84
C THR A 312 27.41 -12.64 3.36
N VAL A 313 28.32 -12.98 2.46
CA VAL A 313 29.59 -13.65 2.78
C VAL A 313 30.77 -12.88 2.19
N LEU A 314 31.95 -13.04 2.77
CA LEU A 314 33.20 -12.58 2.18
C LEU A 314 33.67 -13.61 1.15
N GLY A 315 33.33 -13.36 -0.12
CA GLY A 315 33.62 -14.22 -1.25
C GLY A 315 35.11 -14.20 -1.65
N PRO A 316 35.42 -14.71 -2.85
CA PRO A 316 36.77 -14.68 -3.41
C PRO A 316 37.34 -13.25 -3.41
N GLU A 317 38.66 -13.13 -3.22
CA GLU A 317 39.36 -11.83 -3.23
C GLU A 317 38.89 -10.87 -2.11
N GLY A 318 38.19 -11.38 -1.09
CA GLY A 318 37.69 -10.59 0.05
C GLY A 318 36.47 -9.72 -0.27
N ARG A 319 35.88 -9.88 -1.47
CA ARG A 319 34.73 -9.09 -1.91
C ARG A 319 33.44 -9.62 -1.30
N SER A 320 32.59 -8.73 -0.78
CA SER A 320 31.26 -9.09 -0.30
C SER A 320 30.40 -9.68 -1.44
N LEU A 321 29.75 -10.80 -1.15
CA LEU A 321 28.86 -11.53 -2.06
C LEU A 321 27.54 -11.81 -1.33
N GLU A 322 26.43 -11.51 -2.00
CA GLU A 322 25.10 -11.88 -1.53
C GLU A 322 24.67 -13.21 -2.14
N VAL A 323 24.25 -14.13 -1.30
CA VAL A 323 23.77 -15.46 -1.70
C VAL A 323 22.33 -15.59 -1.27
N LEU A 324 21.46 -15.85 -2.24
CA LEU A 324 20.05 -16.15 -2.04
C LEU A 324 19.84 -17.65 -2.22
N ILE A 325 19.22 -18.32 -1.24
CA ILE A 325 18.96 -19.77 -1.31
C ILE A 325 17.46 -19.99 -1.18
N ARG A 326 16.87 -20.78 -2.07
CA ARG A 326 15.44 -21.08 -2.10
C ARG A 326 15.19 -22.35 -2.91
N THR A 327 14.02 -22.97 -2.73
CA THR A 327 13.59 -24.09 -3.58
C THR A 327 13.06 -23.58 -4.94
N GLU A 328 12.86 -24.49 -5.90
CA GLU A 328 12.21 -24.18 -7.18
C GLU A 328 10.82 -23.56 -6.98
N GLU A 329 10.02 -24.11 -6.06
CA GLU A 329 8.67 -23.61 -5.76
C GLU A 329 8.70 -22.20 -5.16
N MET A 330 9.63 -21.95 -4.22
CA MET A 330 9.87 -20.62 -3.67
C MET A 330 10.39 -19.64 -4.73
N HIS A 331 11.20 -20.11 -5.68
CA HIS A 331 11.68 -19.29 -6.79
C HIS A 331 10.52 -18.81 -7.66
N GLN A 332 9.66 -19.74 -8.09
CA GLN A 332 8.49 -19.43 -8.91
C GLN A 332 7.53 -18.46 -8.20
N ALA A 333 7.23 -18.72 -6.93
CA ALA A 333 6.39 -17.84 -6.11
C ALA A 333 7.01 -16.46 -5.91
N ALA A 334 8.34 -16.37 -5.74
CA ALA A 334 9.02 -15.10 -5.53
C ALA A 334 9.15 -14.24 -6.79
N GLU A 335 9.22 -14.82 -7.99
CA GLU A 335 9.30 -14.04 -9.24
C GLU A 335 7.91 -13.61 -9.74
N TYR A 336 6.91 -14.47 -9.60
CA TYR A 336 5.59 -14.29 -10.22
C TYR A 336 4.44 -14.10 -9.22
N GLY A 337 4.65 -14.36 -7.93
CA GLY A 337 3.64 -14.12 -6.88
C GLY A 337 2.31 -14.80 -7.19
N ILE A 338 1.22 -14.03 -7.14
CA ILE A 338 -0.12 -14.53 -7.44
C ILE A 338 -0.28 -15.04 -8.88
N VAL A 339 0.58 -14.59 -9.80
CA VAL A 339 0.59 -15.01 -11.21
C VAL A 339 1.22 -16.40 -11.40
N ALA A 340 2.00 -16.89 -10.42
CA ALA A 340 2.65 -18.19 -10.51
C ALA A 340 1.67 -19.35 -10.79
N ASN A 341 0.44 -19.26 -10.25
CA ASN A 341 -0.60 -20.26 -10.50
C ASN A 341 -1.08 -20.32 -11.95
N PHE A 342 -1.08 -19.18 -12.65
CA PHE A 342 -1.44 -19.11 -14.07
C PHE A 342 -0.26 -19.55 -14.95
N ARG A 343 0.96 -19.15 -14.57
CA ARG A 343 2.19 -19.49 -15.29
C ARG A 343 2.58 -20.96 -15.16
N TYR A 344 2.32 -21.57 -14.02
CA TYR A 344 2.70 -22.96 -13.72
C TYR A 344 1.48 -23.79 -13.33
N PRO A 345 0.53 -24.04 -14.26
CA PRO A 345 -0.74 -24.69 -13.95
C PRO A 345 -0.57 -26.12 -13.41
N HIS A 346 0.49 -26.82 -13.82
CA HIS A 346 0.82 -28.17 -13.31
C HIS A 346 1.40 -28.16 -11.89
N ALA A 347 2.01 -27.06 -11.47
CA ALA A 347 2.49 -26.86 -10.10
C ALA A 347 1.45 -26.16 -9.21
N ALA A 348 0.33 -25.66 -9.77
CA ALA A 348 -0.76 -25.02 -9.04
C ALA A 348 -1.33 -25.87 -7.88
N ALA A 349 -1.34 -27.20 -8.04
CA ALA A 349 -1.76 -28.12 -6.98
C ALA A 349 -0.84 -28.07 -5.74
N LYS A 350 0.44 -27.73 -5.92
CA LYS A 350 1.42 -27.59 -4.84
C LYS A 350 1.40 -26.19 -4.20
N PHE A 351 1.00 -25.17 -4.95
CA PHE A 351 0.88 -23.80 -4.43
C PHE A 351 -0.30 -23.61 -3.47
N GLY A 352 -1.28 -24.54 -3.46
CA GLY A 352 -2.35 -24.65 -2.47
C GLY A 352 -3.38 -23.51 -2.49
N PRO A 353 -4.69 -23.80 -2.34
CA PRO A 353 -5.73 -22.75 -2.30
C PRO A 353 -5.61 -21.83 -1.07
N ALA A 354 -5.00 -22.31 0.02
CA ALA A 354 -4.75 -21.53 1.23
C ALA A 354 -3.81 -20.34 0.99
N SER A 355 -2.75 -20.53 0.19
CA SER A 355 -1.78 -19.47 -0.13
C SER A 355 -2.44 -18.31 -0.88
N LYS A 356 -3.36 -18.58 -1.82
CA LYS A 356 -4.10 -17.53 -2.55
C LYS A 356 -5.05 -16.76 -1.64
N ALA A 357 -5.73 -17.43 -0.71
CA ALA A 357 -6.63 -16.78 0.24
C ALA A 357 -5.86 -15.93 1.27
N GLU A 358 -4.71 -16.42 1.74
CA GLU A 358 -3.80 -15.69 2.63
C GLU A 358 -3.21 -14.46 1.92
N GLN A 359 -2.69 -14.62 0.69
CA GLN A 359 -2.16 -13.51 -0.12
C GLN A 359 -3.19 -12.45 -0.46
N LEU A 360 -4.48 -12.77 -0.48
CA LEU A 360 -5.57 -11.81 -0.73
C LEU A 360 -6.29 -11.38 0.55
N THR A 361 -5.82 -11.81 1.73
CA THR A 361 -6.43 -11.41 3.01
C THR A 361 -6.31 -9.91 3.23
N TRP A 362 -5.19 -9.29 2.83
CA TRP A 362 -5.05 -7.82 2.88
C TRP A 362 -6.08 -7.12 1.99
N LEU A 363 -6.33 -7.65 0.79
CA LEU A 363 -7.32 -7.10 -0.13
C LEU A 363 -8.73 -7.20 0.46
N ARG A 364 -9.08 -8.33 1.08
CA ARG A 364 -10.37 -8.50 1.78
C ARG A 364 -10.54 -7.50 2.93
N ARG A 365 -9.52 -7.35 3.79
CA ARG A 365 -9.55 -6.36 4.89
C ARG A 365 -9.77 -4.93 4.37
N LEU A 366 -9.16 -4.58 3.25
CA LEU A 366 -9.38 -3.27 2.61
C LEU A 366 -10.79 -3.10 2.04
N LEU A 367 -11.40 -4.17 1.50
CA LEU A 367 -12.78 -4.14 1.02
C LEU A 367 -13.78 -4.04 2.16
N ASP A 368 -13.54 -4.77 3.26
CA ASP A 368 -14.36 -4.67 4.48
C ASP A 368 -14.30 -3.24 5.05
N TRP A 369 -13.13 -2.60 4.95
CA TRP A 369 -12.95 -1.21 5.35
C TRP A 369 -13.62 -0.22 4.37
N GLU A 370 -13.59 -0.48 3.07
CA GLU A 370 -14.32 0.32 2.07
C GLU A 370 -15.82 0.36 2.36
N ALA A 371 -16.40 -0.78 2.72
CA ALA A 371 -17.80 -0.84 3.13
C ALA A 371 -18.11 0.00 4.39
N ALA A 372 -17.09 0.24 5.23
CA ALA A 372 -17.20 1.01 6.46
C ALA A 372 -16.80 2.48 6.31
N ALA A 373 -16.10 2.89 5.25
CA ALA A 373 -15.51 4.22 5.08
C ALA A 373 -16.31 5.09 4.10
N SER A 374 -16.59 6.33 4.49
CA SER A 374 -17.34 7.28 3.66
C SER A 374 -16.45 8.17 2.78
N ASP A 375 -15.14 8.26 3.08
CA ASP A 375 -14.20 9.17 2.44
C ASP A 375 -13.09 8.45 1.63
N PRO A 376 -12.96 8.70 0.30
CA PRO A 376 -11.90 8.15 -0.53
C PRO A 376 -10.48 8.53 -0.09
N SER A 377 -10.27 9.72 0.49
CA SER A 377 -8.93 10.17 0.89
C SER A 377 -8.41 9.38 2.10
N GLN A 378 -9.27 9.08 3.08
CA GLN A 378 -8.96 8.13 4.15
C GLN A 378 -8.64 6.72 3.62
N PHE A 379 -9.32 6.27 2.55
CA PHE A 379 -9.06 4.97 1.93
C PHE A 379 -7.62 4.85 1.44
N ILE A 380 -7.12 5.88 0.76
CA ILE A 380 -5.75 5.88 0.26
C ILE A 380 -4.74 5.93 1.39
N ALA A 381 -5.00 6.67 2.46
CA ALA A 381 -4.13 6.67 3.62
C ALA A 381 -4.03 5.26 4.25
N SER A 382 -5.17 4.57 4.40
CA SER A 382 -5.22 3.17 4.86
C SER A 382 -4.47 2.23 3.92
N LEU A 383 -4.74 2.32 2.63
CA LEU A 383 -4.08 1.53 1.60
C LEU A 383 -2.55 1.72 1.65
N ARG A 384 -2.07 2.96 1.72
CA ARG A 384 -0.62 3.26 1.81
C ARG A 384 0.02 2.66 3.05
N CYS A 385 -0.69 2.67 4.18
CA CYS A 385 -0.21 2.06 5.42
C CYS A 385 -0.10 0.53 5.29
N ASP A 386 -1.10 -0.13 4.69
CA ASP A 386 -1.08 -1.58 4.44
C ASP A 386 -0.06 -2.02 3.38
N LEU A 387 0.20 -1.15 2.39
CA LEU A 387 1.17 -1.36 1.32
C LEU A 387 2.60 -0.99 1.70
N ALA A 388 2.84 -0.40 2.87
CA ALA A 388 4.17 -0.04 3.33
C ALA A 388 5.11 -1.27 3.35
N GLU A 389 6.35 -1.08 2.87
CA GLU A 389 7.36 -2.13 2.78
C GLU A 389 7.87 -2.55 4.17
N ASP A 390 8.01 -1.60 5.09
CA ASP A 390 8.51 -1.83 6.44
C ASP A 390 7.36 -2.13 7.40
N GLN A 391 7.18 -3.41 7.70
CA GLN A 391 6.21 -3.91 8.67
C GLN A 391 6.90 -4.78 9.72
N ILE A 392 6.35 -4.77 10.92
CA ILE A 392 6.78 -5.58 12.05
C ILE A 392 5.74 -6.68 12.31
N LEU A 393 6.23 -7.88 12.62
CA LEU A 393 5.42 -9.01 13.02
C LEU A 393 5.34 -9.05 14.55
N VAL A 394 4.14 -8.92 15.09
CA VAL A 394 3.91 -8.86 16.54
C VAL A 394 2.99 -10.01 16.96
N LEU A 395 3.30 -10.65 18.07
CA LEU A 395 2.53 -11.77 18.62
C LEU A 395 1.59 -11.26 19.71
N ALA A 396 0.28 -11.45 19.56
CA ALA A 396 -0.67 -11.11 20.62
C ALA A 396 -0.74 -12.24 21.67
N GLU A 397 -0.59 -11.90 22.95
CA GLU A 397 -0.66 -12.86 24.06
C GLU A 397 -2.06 -13.48 24.24
N GLY A 398 -2.16 -14.75 24.66
CA GLY A 398 -3.44 -15.48 24.80
C GLY A 398 -3.76 -16.51 23.71
N GLY A 399 -2.74 -16.97 22.96
CA GLY A 399 -2.90 -17.93 21.86
C GLY A 399 -3.19 -17.29 20.51
N GLY A 400 -2.91 -15.99 20.37
CA GLY A 400 -3.22 -15.20 19.18
C GLY A 400 -2.31 -15.49 17.99
N ARG A 401 -2.91 -15.43 16.79
CA ARG A 401 -2.23 -15.38 15.50
C ARG A 401 -1.21 -14.23 15.44
N PRO A 402 -0.08 -14.39 14.74
CA PRO A 402 0.81 -13.26 14.45
C PRO A 402 0.07 -12.15 13.71
N VAL A 403 0.31 -10.90 14.11
CA VAL A 403 -0.31 -9.69 13.55
C VAL A 403 0.77 -8.84 12.89
N LEU A 404 0.51 -8.45 11.64
CA LEU A 404 1.37 -7.53 10.89
C LEU A 404 0.94 -6.10 11.13
N LEU A 405 1.90 -5.25 11.50
CA LEU A 405 1.72 -3.82 11.74
C LEU A 405 2.76 -3.02 10.93
N PRO A 406 2.48 -1.77 10.56
CA PRO A 406 3.51 -0.90 9.99
C PRO A 406 4.65 -0.70 11.00
N GLN A 407 5.86 -0.43 10.50
CA GLN A 407 6.98 -0.02 11.35
C GLN A 407 6.57 1.18 12.22
N ASP A 408 7.10 1.22 13.45
CA ASP A 408 6.79 2.21 14.49
C ASP A 408 5.34 2.19 14.99
N ALA A 409 4.56 1.15 14.65
CA ALA A 409 3.25 0.93 15.24
C ALA A 409 3.34 0.77 16.75
N THR A 410 2.26 1.16 17.43
CA THR A 410 2.18 1.18 18.89
C THR A 410 1.24 0.09 19.40
N PRO A 411 1.26 -0.25 20.71
CA PRO A 411 0.28 -1.16 21.29
C PRO A 411 -1.18 -0.75 21.06
N VAL A 412 -1.47 0.55 20.92
CA VAL A 412 -2.83 1.03 20.58
C VAL A 412 -3.23 0.59 19.18
N ASP A 413 -2.32 0.67 18.21
CA ASP A 413 -2.56 0.18 16.84
C ASP A 413 -2.89 -1.32 16.84
N LEU A 414 -2.13 -2.12 17.60
CA LEU A 414 -2.41 -3.55 17.78
C LEU A 414 -3.78 -3.80 18.40
N ALA A 415 -4.13 -3.05 19.45
CA ALA A 415 -5.42 -3.20 20.14
C ALA A 415 -6.61 -2.98 19.20
N TYR A 416 -6.57 -1.93 18.36
CA TYR A 416 -7.63 -1.67 17.39
C TYR A 416 -7.68 -2.70 16.25
N ILE A 417 -6.56 -3.31 15.89
CA ILE A 417 -6.53 -4.41 14.90
C ILE A 417 -7.11 -5.71 15.47
N LEU A 418 -6.91 -5.98 16.77
CA LEU A 418 -7.54 -7.10 17.45
C LEU A 418 -9.05 -6.90 17.61
N GLY A 419 -9.50 -5.65 17.76
CA GLY A 419 -10.90 -5.27 17.66
C GLY A 419 -11.16 -3.87 18.22
N ALA A 420 -12.17 -3.19 17.67
CA ALA A 420 -12.53 -1.83 18.11
C ALA A 420 -12.83 -1.75 19.62
N ASP A 421 -13.52 -2.75 20.18
CA ASP A 421 -13.83 -2.80 21.62
C ASP A 421 -12.61 -3.08 22.51
N ILE A 422 -11.58 -3.73 21.97
CA ILE A 422 -10.31 -3.96 22.67
C ILE A 422 -9.51 -2.65 22.67
N GLY A 423 -9.44 -1.98 21.51
CA GLY A 423 -8.84 -0.64 21.37
C GLY A 423 -9.49 0.39 22.29
N ASN A 424 -10.82 0.49 22.29
CA ASN A 424 -11.59 1.44 23.11
C ASN A 424 -11.40 1.21 24.63
N ARG A 425 -11.09 -0.02 25.04
CA ARG A 425 -10.88 -0.40 26.45
C ARG A 425 -9.41 -0.54 26.84
N CYS A 426 -8.49 -0.24 25.92
CA CYS A 426 -7.06 -0.34 26.18
C CYS A 426 -6.65 0.64 27.30
N ILE A 427 -5.92 0.16 28.30
CA ILE A 427 -5.39 1.00 29.40
C ILE A 427 -3.88 0.91 29.52
N GLY A 428 -3.28 -0.12 28.93
CA GLY A 428 -1.86 -0.38 29.00
C GLY A 428 -1.46 -1.55 28.11
N ALA A 429 -0.16 -1.79 27.99
CA ALA A 429 0.36 -2.94 27.29
C ALA A 429 1.60 -3.50 27.99
N LYS A 430 1.76 -4.82 27.94
CA LYS A 430 3.04 -5.46 28.24
C LYS A 430 3.68 -5.95 26.96
N VAL A 431 4.98 -5.70 26.80
CA VAL A 431 5.79 -6.24 25.71
C VAL A 431 6.85 -7.14 26.30
N ASN A 432 6.89 -8.40 25.85
CA ASN A 432 7.77 -9.46 26.34
C ASN A 432 7.70 -9.58 27.88
N GLY A 433 6.48 -9.49 28.43
CA GLY A 433 6.19 -9.56 29.86
C GLY A 433 6.49 -8.29 30.67
N ARG A 434 6.95 -7.19 30.05
CA ARG A 434 7.27 -5.92 30.73
C ARG A 434 6.27 -4.83 30.38
N LEU A 435 5.81 -4.07 31.38
CA LEU A 435 4.93 -2.91 31.14
C LEU A 435 5.67 -1.82 30.37
N ILE A 436 5.06 -1.35 29.28
CA ILE A 436 5.56 -0.24 28.47
C ILE A 436 4.49 0.85 28.32
N ALA A 437 4.91 2.06 27.92
CA ALA A 437 3.97 3.09 27.52
C ALA A 437 3.22 2.68 26.25
N VAL A 438 1.93 2.97 26.19
CA VAL A 438 1.08 2.67 25.00
C VAL A 438 1.47 3.48 23.76
N SER A 439 2.29 4.51 23.92
CA SER A 439 2.86 5.33 22.83
C SER A 439 4.22 4.82 22.33
N SER A 440 4.83 3.86 23.01
CA SER A 440 6.13 3.32 22.60
C SER A 440 5.97 2.46 21.33
N PRO A 441 6.91 2.58 20.35
CA PRO A 441 6.88 1.75 19.16
C PRO A 441 7.19 0.29 19.51
N LEU A 442 6.54 -0.63 18.79
CA LEU A 442 6.77 -2.06 18.85
C LEU A 442 7.93 -2.46 17.93
N ALA A 443 8.63 -3.53 18.27
CA ALA A 443 9.67 -4.14 17.46
C ALA A 443 9.19 -5.46 16.82
N ASP A 444 9.90 -5.88 15.77
CA ASP A 444 9.65 -7.16 15.12
C ASP A 444 9.92 -8.33 16.09
N GLY A 445 8.98 -9.27 16.17
CA GLY A 445 9.02 -10.43 17.06
C GLY A 445 8.51 -10.18 18.48
N ASP A 446 8.09 -8.96 18.82
CA ASP A 446 7.57 -8.65 20.15
C ASP A 446 6.30 -9.44 20.47
N THR A 447 6.22 -9.96 21.70
CA THR A 447 4.99 -10.53 22.26
C THR A 447 4.27 -9.49 23.10
N VAL A 448 3.04 -9.15 22.73
CA VAL A 448 2.30 -8.02 23.30
C VAL A 448 1.01 -8.49 23.97
N GLU A 449 0.89 -8.17 25.25
CA GLU A 449 -0.32 -8.30 26.05
C GLU A 449 -1.04 -6.94 26.04
N ILE A 450 -2.25 -6.88 25.48
CA ILE A 450 -3.08 -5.68 25.62
C ILE A 450 -3.84 -5.77 26.94
N ILE A 451 -3.54 -4.85 27.85
CA ILE A 451 -4.27 -4.74 29.10
C ILE A 451 -5.52 -3.92 28.82
N THR A 452 -6.66 -4.60 28.80
CA THR A 452 -7.97 -3.96 28.68
C THR A 452 -8.60 -3.77 30.05
N ARG A 453 -9.40 -2.71 30.19
CA ARG A 453 -10.27 -2.54 31.34
C ARG A 453 -11.33 -3.64 31.38
N THR A 454 -11.24 -4.53 32.34
CA THR A 454 -12.28 -5.52 32.65
C THR A 454 -13.47 -4.82 33.31
N GLY A 455 -14.69 -5.17 32.92
CA GLY A 455 -15.93 -4.56 33.42
C GLY A 455 -16.28 -4.87 34.88
N GLN A 456 -15.32 -5.27 35.73
CA GLN A 456 -15.55 -5.36 37.17
C GLN A 456 -15.47 -3.94 37.74
N ARG A 457 -16.65 -3.42 38.08
CA ARG A 457 -16.80 -2.25 38.96
C ARG A 457 -16.08 -2.57 40.26
N ASP A 458 -15.05 -1.80 40.60
CA ASP A 458 -14.50 -1.85 41.96
C ASP A 458 -15.62 -1.42 42.93
N GLU A 459 -15.81 -2.16 44.02
CA GLU A 459 -16.81 -1.86 45.08
C GLU A 459 -16.63 -0.47 45.75
N PHE A 460 -15.58 0.27 45.36
CA PHE A 460 -15.21 1.59 45.86
C PHE A 460 -15.29 2.69 44.79
N ASP A 461 -15.94 2.46 43.64
CA ASP A 461 -16.16 3.48 42.63
C ASP A 461 -17.34 4.38 43.06
N PHE A 462 -17.04 5.53 43.67
CA PHE A 462 -18.02 6.48 44.25
C PHE A 462 -18.83 7.27 43.21
N ASP A 463 -18.70 6.97 41.91
CA ASP A 463 -19.35 7.71 40.83
C ASP A 463 -20.03 6.74 39.84
N ALA A 464 -21.23 6.28 40.21
CA ALA A 464 -22.01 5.29 39.46
C ALA A 464 -22.49 5.77 38.07
N ASP A 465 -22.35 7.06 37.78
CA ASP A 465 -22.76 7.72 36.54
C ASP A 465 -21.58 8.20 35.67
N ALA A 466 -20.34 7.84 36.00
CA ALA A 466 -19.19 8.19 35.17
C ALA A 466 -19.25 7.45 33.81
N PRO A 467 -19.29 8.15 32.66
CA PRO A 467 -19.35 7.50 31.36
C PRO A 467 -18.11 6.61 31.15
N ALA A 468 -18.27 5.53 30.38
CA ALA A 468 -17.17 4.65 30.05
C ALA A 468 -16.01 5.47 29.46
N ARG A 469 -14.91 5.64 30.21
CA ARG A 469 -13.67 6.26 29.71
C ARG A 469 -13.21 5.50 28.46
N GLY A 470 -13.40 6.11 27.29
CA GLY A 470 -12.96 5.57 26.03
C GLY A 470 -11.49 5.89 25.74
N PRO A 471 -11.07 5.85 24.47
CA PRO A 471 -9.72 6.24 24.07
C PRO A 471 -9.38 7.67 24.50
N SER A 472 -8.08 7.97 24.62
CA SER A 472 -7.60 9.35 24.85
C SER A 472 -7.45 10.08 23.51
N PRO A 473 -7.79 11.39 23.41
CA PRO A 473 -7.55 12.18 22.20
C PRO A 473 -6.07 12.22 21.80
N GLU A 474 -5.17 12.22 22.79
CA GLU A 474 -3.71 12.24 22.61
C GLU A 474 -3.19 11.03 21.84
N TRP A 475 -3.96 9.92 21.79
CA TRP A 475 -3.58 8.74 21.01
C TRP A 475 -3.50 9.05 19.52
N LEU A 476 -4.28 10.00 19.01
CA LEU A 476 -4.24 10.41 17.61
C LEU A 476 -2.86 10.95 17.19
N GLU A 477 -2.05 11.45 18.13
CA GLU A 477 -0.72 11.99 17.87
C GLU A 477 0.32 10.90 17.55
N PHE A 478 0.19 9.72 18.17
CA PHE A 478 1.22 8.68 18.07
C PHE A 478 0.79 7.40 17.36
N VAL A 479 -0.51 7.08 17.28
CA VAL A 479 -0.98 5.92 16.51
C VAL A 479 -0.47 6.01 15.08
N LYS A 480 -0.16 4.88 14.45
CA LYS A 480 0.35 4.85 13.06
C LYS A 480 -0.71 4.41 12.07
N THR A 481 -1.57 3.49 12.47
CA THR A 481 -2.55 2.88 11.59
C THR A 481 -3.74 3.81 11.36
N PRO A 482 -4.15 4.02 10.10
CA PRO A 482 -5.37 4.77 9.77
C PRO A 482 -6.63 4.15 10.38
N HIS A 483 -6.62 2.82 10.56
CA HIS A 483 -7.66 2.09 11.26
C HIS A 483 -7.84 2.56 12.71
N ALA A 484 -6.76 2.63 13.50
CA ALA A 484 -6.83 3.12 14.87
C ALA A 484 -7.28 4.59 14.92
N ARG A 485 -6.72 5.46 14.06
CA ARG A 485 -7.14 6.87 13.99
C ARG A 485 -8.64 7.01 13.74
N LEU A 486 -9.17 6.31 12.74
CA LEU A 486 -10.57 6.38 12.37
C LEU A 486 -11.48 5.93 13.50
N HIS A 487 -11.18 4.79 14.15
CA HIS A 487 -12.00 4.31 15.26
C HIS A 487 -11.97 5.26 16.46
N ILE A 488 -10.80 5.84 16.78
CA ILE A 488 -10.67 6.85 17.82
C ILE A 488 -11.48 8.09 17.45
N SER A 489 -11.32 8.63 16.23
CA SER A 489 -12.08 9.80 15.75
C SER A 489 -13.59 9.56 15.76
N ARG A 490 -14.06 8.40 15.27
CA ARG A 490 -15.49 8.03 15.31
C ARG A 490 -16.02 7.87 16.71
N TRP A 491 -15.21 7.31 17.62
CA TRP A 491 -15.59 7.23 19.02
C TRP A 491 -15.82 8.63 19.59
N PHE A 492 -14.92 9.58 19.31
CA PHE A 492 -15.12 10.98 19.69
C PHE A 492 -16.29 11.62 18.96
N GLU A 493 -16.50 11.44 17.67
CA GLU A 493 -17.69 11.98 16.97
C GLU A 493 -19.01 11.47 17.59
N ALA A 494 -19.04 10.20 18.01
CA ALA A 494 -20.21 9.60 18.66
C ALA A 494 -20.39 9.99 20.14
N HIS A 495 -19.30 10.35 20.84
CA HIS A 495 -19.30 10.64 22.29
C HIS A 495 -19.05 12.13 22.64
N GLU A 496 -18.61 12.96 21.68
CA GLU A 496 -18.46 14.43 21.77
C GLU A 496 -19.70 15.19 21.26
N ALA A 497 -20.83 14.50 21.03
CA ALA A 497 -22.12 15.15 20.95
C ALA A 497 -23.03 14.69 22.09
N PRO A 498 -23.12 15.51 23.15
CA PRO A 498 -24.31 16.31 23.27
C PRO A 498 -23.93 17.76 22.98
N ALA A 499 -24.71 18.42 22.10
CA ALA A 499 -24.66 19.87 21.95
C ALA A 499 -24.51 20.50 23.34
N ILE A 500 -23.50 21.37 23.54
CA ILE A 500 -23.49 22.25 24.70
C ILE A 500 -24.84 22.93 24.67
N THR A 501 -25.75 22.50 25.54
CA THR A 501 -27.12 22.98 25.53
C THR A 501 -27.06 24.50 25.66
N VAL A 502 -28.03 25.21 25.10
CA VAL A 502 -28.10 26.67 25.24
C VAL A 502 -27.94 27.06 26.72
N ALA A 503 -28.52 26.28 27.64
CA ALA A 503 -28.34 26.45 29.08
C ALA A 503 -26.88 26.35 29.57
N ASN A 504 -26.09 25.40 29.05
CA ASN A 504 -24.68 25.27 29.39
C ASN A 504 -23.84 26.43 28.81
N LYS A 505 -24.14 26.87 27.58
CA LYS A 505 -23.48 28.03 26.97
C LYS A 505 -23.78 29.33 27.73
N VAL A 506 -25.04 29.53 28.12
CA VAL A 506 -25.47 30.65 28.96
C VAL A 506 -24.72 30.66 30.30
N ARG A 507 -24.57 29.49 30.95
CA ARG A 507 -23.82 29.35 32.20
C ARG A 507 -22.35 29.72 32.03
N LEU A 508 -21.70 29.24 30.97
CA LEU A 508 -20.29 29.51 30.67
C LEU A 508 -20.04 30.99 30.35
N GLY A 509 -20.87 31.60 29.51
CA GLY A 509 -20.79 33.03 29.21
C GLY A 509 -20.95 33.91 30.46
N ARG A 510 -21.87 33.53 31.35
CA ARG A 510 -22.10 34.24 32.61
C ARG A 510 -20.91 34.12 33.56
N LEU A 511 -20.30 32.95 33.66
CA LEU A 511 -19.08 32.74 34.45
C LEU A 511 -17.91 33.56 33.89
N ALA A 512 -17.74 33.60 32.56
CA ALA A 512 -16.68 34.36 31.91
C ALA A 512 -16.79 35.87 32.19
N ILE A 513 -17.99 36.45 32.05
CA ILE A 513 -18.25 37.86 32.38
C ILE A 513 -18.04 38.11 33.89
N GLY A 514 -18.50 37.20 34.76
CA GLY A 514 -18.31 37.30 36.21
C GLY A 514 -16.83 37.32 36.62
N LEU A 515 -16.00 36.51 35.98
CA LEU A 515 -14.55 36.48 36.21
C LEU A 515 -13.86 37.74 35.68
N ALA A 516 -14.29 38.25 34.52
CA ALA A 516 -13.81 39.51 33.95
C ALA A 516 -14.14 40.72 34.85
N LEU A 517 -15.35 40.80 35.39
CA LEU A 517 -15.74 41.85 36.35
C LEU A 517 -14.91 41.81 37.64
N ARG A 518 -14.65 40.61 38.17
CA ARG A 518 -13.82 40.42 39.37
C ARG A 518 -12.39 40.90 39.14
N ARG A 519 -11.82 40.68 37.95
CA ARG A 519 -10.49 41.22 37.58
C ARG A 519 -10.48 42.75 37.60
N GLN A 520 -11.59 43.39 37.29
CA GLN A 520 -11.78 44.85 37.38
C GLN A 520 -12.24 45.34 38.77
N GLY A 521 -12.27 44.46 39.78
CA GLY A 521 -12.71 44.81 41.15
C GLY A 521 -14.20 45.15 41.27
N ARG A 522 -15.03 44.76 40.29
CA ARG A 522 -16.47 45.05 40.24
C ARG A 522 -17.28 43.77 40.39
N GLY A 523 -18.55 43.92 40.77
CA GLY A 523 -19.52 42.83 40.88
C GLY A 523 -20.89 43.25 40.38
N LEU A 524 -21.70 42.29 39.93
CA LEU A 524 -23.08 42.52 39.51
C LEU A 524 -24.01 42.22 40.68
N ALA A 525 -24.78 43.23 41.10
CA ALA A 525 -25.85 43.07 42.09
C ALA A 525 -27.14 42.49 41.47
N SER A 526 -27.33 42.67 40.16
CA SER A 526 -28.43 42.10 39.38
C SER A 526 -28.06 42.01 37.91
N ASP A 527 -28.82 41.26 37.13
CA ASP A 527 -28.60 41.10 35.68
C ASP A 527 -29.13 42.28 34.85
N LEU A 528 -29.83 43.24 35.47
CA LEU A 528 -30.48 44.34 34.77
C LEU A 528 -29.52 45.19 33.91
N PRO A 529 -28.29 45.51 34.35
CA PRO A 529 -27.31 46.20 33.52
C PRO A 529 -26.87 45.39 32.29
N LEU A 530 -26.74 44.06 32.44
CA LEU A 530 -26.38 43.17 31.34
C LEU A 530 -27.52 43.04 30.32
N VAL A 531 -28.78 43.00 30.78
CA VAL A 531 -29.95 43.01 29.88
C VAL A 531 -29.97 44.29 29.04
N ARG A 532 -29.73 45.46 29.65
CA ARG A 532 -29.65 46.74 28.92
C ARG A 532 -28.51 46.77 27.91
N LEU A 533 -27.36 46.22 28.29
CA LEU A 533 -26.21 46.12 27.39
C LEU A 533 -26.49 45.20 26.21
N ALA A 534 -27.13 44.04 26.44
CA ALA A 534 -27.55 43.12 25.37
C ALA A 534 -28.41 43.82 24.32
N THR A 535 -29.41 44.59 24.74
CA THR A 535 -30.27 45.36 23.83
C THR A 535 -29.48 46.43 23.07
N ARG A 536 -28.58 47.16 23.74
CA ARG A 536 -27.75 48.20 23.09
C ARG A 536 -26.79 47.62 22.05
N LEU A 537 -26.27 46.42 22.30
CA LEU A 537 -25.39 45.68 21.40
C LEU A 537 -26.13 44.98 20.25
N GLY A 538 -27.46 45.09 20.20
CA GLY A 538 -28.29 44.50 19.14
C GLY A 538 -28.59 43.00 19.33
N TYR A 539 -28.37 42.46 20.54
CA TYR A 539 -28.80 41.10 20.86
C TYR A 539 -30.27 41.09 21.31
N PRO A 540 -31.06 40.05 20.93
CA PRO A 540 -32.49 39.98 21.23
C PRO A 540 -32.77 39.81 22.74
N ASP A 541 -31.90 39.09 23.46
CA ASP A 541 -32.00 38.86 24.90
C ASP A 541 -30.61 38.63 25.54
N LEU A 542 -30.59 38.58 26.88
CA LEU A 542 -29.38 38.31 27.66
C LEU A 542 -28.81 36.91 27.38
N GLU A 543 -29.66 35.91 27.17
CA GLU A 543 -29.20 34.55 26.92
C GLU A 543 -28.37 34.48 25.63
N THR A 544 -28.80 35.16 24.58
CA THR A 544 -28.11 35.24 23.29
C THR A 544 -26.77 35.96 23.42
N LEU A 545 -26.69 37.03 24.21
CA LEU A 545 -25.41 37.69 24.52
C LEU A 545 -24.47 36.73 25.26
N LEU A 546 -24.96 35.99 26.26
CA LEU A 546 -24.15 35.04 27.02
C LEU A 546 -23.66 33.87 26.17
N VAL A 547 -24.50 33.39 25.24
CA VAL A 547 -24.12 32.39 24.24
C VAL A 547 -23.04 32.95 23.31
N ALA A 548 -23.18 34.19 22.83
CA ALA A 548 -22.19 34.83 21.96
C ALA A 548 -20.81 34.99 22.65
N VAL A 549 -20.79 35.23 23.96
CA VAL A 549 -19.56 35.27 24.75
C VAL A 549 -18.97 33.86 24.94
N ALA A 550 -19.81 32.85 25.16
CA ALA A 550 -19.36 31.46 25.30
C ALA A 550 -18.80 30.90 23.98
N ASP A 551 -19.34 31.32 22.84
CA ASP A 551 -18.89 30.95 21.50
C ASP A 551 -17.72 31.82 20.98
N HIS A 552 -17.17 32.71 21.83
CA HIS A 552 -16.07 33.63 21.51
C HIS A 552 -16.33 34.62 20.36
N ASN A 553 -17.60 34.84 19.99
CA ASN A 553 -17.99 35.88 19.03
C ASN A 553 -17.77 37.29 19.61
N ARG A 554 -17.74 37.42 20.94
CA ARG A 554 -17.37 38.61 21.70
C ARG A 554 -16.56 38.19 22.92
N THR A 555 -15.52 38.96 23.24
CA THR A 555 -14.72 38.66 24.44
C THR A 555 -15.42 39.13 25.71
N ALA A 556 -15.26 38.39 26.80
CA ALA A 556 -15.85 38.76 28.09
C ALA A 556 -15.30 40.10 28.60
N ASP A 557 -14.04 40.43 28.26
CA ASP A 557 -13.39 41.67 28.68
C ASP A 557 -13.97 42.89 27.94
N GLU A 558 -14.25 42.79 26.63
CA GLU A 558 -14.99 43.84 25.87
C GLU A 558 -16.38 44.10 26.45
N VAL A 559 -17.13 43.04 26.74
CA VAL A 559 -18.49 43.15 27.30
C VAL A 559 -18.44 43.83 28.67
N VAL A 560 -17.41 43.56 29.48
CA VAL A 560 -17.25 44.19 30.79
C VAL A 560 -16.84 45.66 30.68
N GLU A 561 -15.95 46.03 29.76
CA GLU A 561 -15.57 47.43 29.53
C GLU A 561 -16.78 48.26 29.09
N GLU A 562 -17.57 47.75 28.15
CA GLU A 562 -18.79 48.43 27.70
C GLU A 562 -19.87 48.49 28.79
N LEU A 563 -19.96 47.46 29.63
CA LEU A 563 -20.86 47.45 30.79
C LEU A 563 -20.47 48.51 31.82
N ILE A 564 -19.18 48.64 32.11
CA ILE A 564 -18.65 49.67 33.01
C ILE A 564 -18.93 51.05 32.43
N ALA A 565 -18.65 51.27 31.15
CA ALA A 565 -18.94 52.52 30.47
C ALA A 565 -20.44 52.87 30.54
N LEU A 566 -21.32 51.88 30.32
CA LEU A 566 -22.77 52.06 30.39
C LEU A 566 -23.27 52.43 31.79
N VAL A 567 -22.74 51.80 32.84
CA VAL A 567 -23.17 52.02 34.23
C VAL A 567 -22.58 53.30 34.81
N ASP A 568 -21.30 53.58 34.56
CA ASP A 568 -20.60 54.72 35.14
C ASP A 568 -20.89 56.06 34.39
N HIS A 569 -21.35 56.02 33.13
CA HIS A 569 -21.67 57.21 32.32
C HIS A 569 -23.17 57.40 32.00
N SER A 570 -24.07 56.66 32.66
CA SER A 570 -25.51 56.89 32.48
C SER A 570 -25.91 58.21 33.15
N PRO A 571 -26.47 59.21 32.43
CA PRO A 571 -27.03 60.39 33.09
C PRO A 571 -28.19 59.94 34.00
N ARG A 572 -28.19 60.45 35.24
CA ARG A 572 -29.22 60.15 36.25
C ARG A 572 -30.62 60.55 35.80
#